data_AF-A0AA45MHT2-F1
#
_entry.id   AF-A0AA45MHT2-F1
#
_cell.length_a   1.000
_cell.length_b   1.000
_cell.length_c   1.000
_cell.angle_alpha   90.00
_cell.angle_beta   90.00
_cell.angle_gamma   90.00
#
_symmetry.space_group_name_H-M   'P 1'
#
loop_
_entity.id
_entity.type
_entity.pdbx_description
1 polymer ?
#
loop_
_entity_poly.entity_id
_entity_poly.type
_entity_poly.pdbx_seq_one_letter_code
_entity_poly.pdbx_strand_id
1 'polypeptide(L)'
;MDQRLLFEERLVLASAALSHDEMDLRELSSYPLALLNSQFAMRRQIDLSLASHGVVPDLRIEVDDVDALLRLAAIGPVSTIVGELAARTASGVGVAQINDRGLVRSAAFRWRKGRMLKGAMGEFFDRLISEIRSRGLTAQV
;
A
#
# COMPACT_ATOMS: atom_id res chain seq x y z
N MET A 1 -11.47 19.71 8.21
CA MET A 1 -10.91 19.44 6.86
C MET A 1 -12.03 18.87 6.03
N ASP A 2 -12.15 19.30 4.79
CA ASP A 2 -13.06 18.67 3.82
C ASP A 2 -12.23 17.70 2.95
N GLN A 3 -12.88 16.69 2.38
CA GLN A 3 -12.19 15.69 1.56
C GLN A 3 -13.08 15.10 0.47
N ARG A 4 -12.45 14.60 -0.58
CA ARG A 4 -13.06 13.75 -1.62
C ARG A 4 -12.23 12.50 -1.76
N LEU A 5 -12.90 11.35 -1.77
CA LEU A 5 -12.27 10.06 -2.00
C LEU A 5 -11.77 10.02 -3.44
N LEU A 6 -10.53 9.56 -3.62
CA LEU A 6 -9.92 9.39 -4.93
C LEU A 6 -10.09 7.94 -5.37
N PHE A 7 -9.49 7.00 -4.65
CA PHE A 7 -9.58 5.57 -4.92
C PHE A 7 -9.25 4.78 -3.65
N GLU A 8 -9.51 3.48 -3.68
CA GLU A 8 -9.01 2.54 -2.69
C GLU A 8 -7.78 1.83 -3.23
N GLU A 9 -6.82 1.61 -2.33
CA GLU A 9 -5.59 0.89 -2.60
C GLU A 9 -5.45 -0.26 -1.60
N ARG A 10 -4.99 -1.41 -2.07
CA ARG A 10 -4.68 -2.56 -1.22
C ARG A 10 -3.20 -2.55 -0.85
N LEU A 11 -2.89 -3.07 0.33
CA LEU A 11 -1.54 -3.50 0.65
C LEU A 11 -1.38 -4.95 0.20
N VAL A 12 -0.23 -5.24 -0.40
CA VAL A 12 0.11 -6.51 -1.04
C VAL A 12 1.46 -7.00 -0.55
N LEU A 13 1.71 -8.30 -0.65
CA LEU A 13 3.04 -8.85 -0.44
C LEU A 13 3.83 -8.76 -1.75
N ALA A 14 5.00 -8.13 -1.71
CA ALA A 14 5.98 -8.13 -2.80
C ALA A 14 7.15 -9.04 -2.42
N SER A 15 7.50 -9.98 -3.30
CA SER A 15 8.57 -10.96 -3.05
C SER A 15 9.08 -11.59 -4.34
N ALA A 16 10.38 -11.89 -4.40
CA ALA A 16 10.98 -12.67 -5.49
C ALA A 16 10.61 -14.17 -5.45
N ALA A 17 10.06 -14.67 -4.33
CA ALA A 17 9.82 -16.09 -4.08
C ALA A 17 8.32 -16.46 -3.98
N LEU A 18 7.43 -15.68 -4.61
CA LEU A 18 6.01 -16.01 -4.62
C LEU A 18 5.72 -17.23 -5.49
N SER A 19 4.82 -18.09 -5.00
CA SER A 19 4.26 -19.22 -5.75
C SER A 19 2.83 -18.99 -6.23
N HIS A 20 2.12 -18.00 -5.68
CA HIS A 20 0.73 -17.66 -5.97
C HIS A 20 0.52 -16.14 -5.91
N ASP A 21 -0.58 -15.66 -6.48
CA ASP A 21 -0.95 -14.25 -6.62
C ASP A 21 -1.98 -13.76 -5.58
N GLU A 22 -2.47 -14.66 -4.72
CA GLU A 22 -3.32 -14.34 -3.57
C GLU A 22 -2.92 -15.20 -2.36
N MET A 23 -3.15 -14.69 -1.15
CA MET A 23 -2.86 -15.39 0.10
C MET A 23 -3.73 -14.91 1.28
N ASP A 24 -3.95 -15.78 2.25
CA ASP A 24 -4.48 -15.42 3.57
C ASP A 24 -3.41 -14.65 4.38
N LEU A 25 -3.85 -13.72 5.22
CA LEU A 25 -2.96 -12.94 6.09
C LEU A 25 -2.07 -13.83 6.98
N ARG A 26 -2.55 -15.01 7.40
CA ARG A 26 -1.80 -15.95 8.26
C ARG A 26 -0.57 -16.51 7.57
N GLU A 27 -0.57 -16.58 6.24
CA GLU A 27 0.57 -17.06 5.44
C GLU A 27 1.78 -16.14 5.58
N LEU A 28 1.60 -14.86 5.95
CA LEU A 28 2.69 -13.91 6.19
C LEU A 28 3.71 -14.40 7.23
N SER A 29 3.30 -15.26 8.16
CA SER A 29 4.20 -15.84 9.16
C SER A 29 5.26 -16.79 8.56
N SER A 30 5.05 -17.27 7.33
CA SER A 30 6.02 -18.09 6.58
C SER A 30 7.02 -17.28 5.75
N TYR A 31 6.87 -15.96 5.68
CA TYR A 31 7.75 -15.09 4.92
C TYR A 31 8.66 -14.30 5.87
N PRO A 32 9.99 -14.30 5.67
CA PRO A 32 10.87 -13.34 6.33
C PRO A 32 10.54 -11.94 5.82
N LEU A 33 10.14 -11.02 6.69
CA LEU A 33 9.65 -9.69 6.30
C LEU A 33 10.69 -8.59 6.53
N ALA A 34 10.80 -7.71 5.55
CA ALA A 34 11.30 -6.36 5.71
C ALA A 34 10.12 -5.40 5.68
N LEU A 35 9.93 -4.58 6.72
CA LEU A 35 8.80 -3.66 6.83
C LEU A 35 9.26 -2.22 7.06
N LEU A 36 8.37 -1.27 6.83
CA LEU A 36 8.56 0.10 7.27
C LEU A 36 8.69 0.15 8.80
N ASN A 37 9.47 1.10 9.33
CA ASN A 37 9.52 1.33 10.77
C ASN A 37 8.15 1.78 11.34
N SER A 38 7.97 1.66 12.66
CA SER A 38 6.69 1.90 13.36
C SER A 38 6.15 3.33 13.30
N GLN A 39 6.96 4.30 12.85
CA GLN A 39 6.54 5.69 12.71
C GLN A 39 5.62 5.90 11.50
N PHE A 40 5.63 4.97 10.53
CA PHE A 40 4.78 5.05 9.34
C PHE A 40 3.35 4.56 9.62
N ALA A 41 2.37 5.28 9.08
CA ALA A 41 0.96 4.89 9.19
C ALA A 41 0.67 3.54 8.53
N MET A 42 1.34 3.23 7.41
CA MET A 42 1.25 1.93 6.75
C MET A 42 1.72 0.80 7.68
N ARG A 43 2.84 0.97 8.39
CA ARG A 43 3.33 -0.02 9.36
C ARG A 43 2.32 -0.25 10.48
N ARG A 44 1.77 0.81 11.07
CA ARG A 44 0.73 0.66 12.11
C ARG A 44 -0.52 -0.06 11.60
N GLN A 45 -0.93 0.18 10.36
CA GLN A 45 -2.05 -0.53 9.73
C GLN A 45 -1.76 -2.02 9.59
N ILE A 46 -0.54 -2.37 9.13
CA ILE A 46 -0.07 -3.76 9.04
C ILE A 46 -0.08 -4.41 10.43
N ASP A 47 0.50 -3.76 11.45
CA ASP A 47 0.56 -4.29 12.82
C ASP A 47 -0.84 -4.54 13.39
N LEU A 48 -1.79 -3.62 13.17
CA LEU A 48 -3.18 -3.78 13.61
C LEU A 48 -3.89 -4.95 12.94
N SER A 49 -3.67 -5.15 11.63
CA SER A 49 -4.23 -6.27 10.88
C SER A 49 -3.66 -7.61 11.36
N LEU A 50 -2.34 -7.69 11.52
CA LEU A 50 -1.67 -8.89 12.06
C LEU A 50 -2.16 -9.22 13.47
N ALA A 51 -2.22 -8.21 14.35
CA ALA A 51 -2.66 -8.38 15.73
C ALA A 51 -4.12 -8.84 15.83
N SER A 52 -5.03 -8.32 15.00
CA SER A 52 -6.44 -8.71 15.02
C SER A 52 -6.67 -10.16 14.59
N HIS A 53 -5.71 -10.76 13.87
CA HIS A 53 -5.73 -12.16 13.45
C HIS A 53 -4.83 -13.07 14.29
N GLY A 54 -4.14 -12.53 15.29
CA GLY A 54 -3.18 -13.27 16.13
C GLY A 54 -1.94 -13.76 15.36
N VAL A 55 -1.56 -13.06 14.28
CA VAL A 55 -0.40 -13.39 13.46
C VAL A 55 0.82 -12.65 14.00
N VAL A 56 1.91 -13.38 14.27
CA VAL A 56 3.22 -12.80 14.62
C VAL A 56 4.10 -12.86 13.37
N PRO A 57 4.54 -11.71 12.82
CA PRO A 57 5.38 -11.69 11.63
C PRO A 57 6.83 -12.09 11.93
N ASP A 58 7.49 -12.75 10.98
CA ASP A 58 8.94 -12.98 11.02
C ASP A 58 9.69 -11.72 10.53
N LEU A 59 9.70 -10.67 11.36
CA LEU A 59 10.32 -9.38 11.02
C LEU A 59 11.86 -9.46 11.11
N ARG A 60 12.55 -9.33 9.97
CA ARG A 60 14.01 -9.38 9.86
C ARG A 60 14.67 -8.02 9.71
N ILE A 61 13.99 -7.08 9.05
CA ILE A 61 14.55 -5.76 8.70
C ILE A 61 13.49 -4.69 8.88
N GLU A 62 13.86 -3.56 9.46
CA GLU A 62 13.08 -2.33 9.42
C GLU A 62 13.79 -1.27 8.57
N VAL A 63 13.03 -0.59 7.71
CA VAL A 63 13.51 0.47 6.81
C VAL A 63 12.55 1.66 6.86
N ASP A 64 12.99 2.85 6.47
CA ASP A 64 12.19 4.07 6.41
C ASP A 64 11.82 4.51 4.99
N ASP A 65 12.03 3.63 4.01
CA ASP A 65 11.83 3.90 2.59
C ASP A 65 11.19 2.71 1.86
N VAL A 66 10.15 2.98 1.08
CA VAL A 66 9.40 1.95 0.33
C VAL A 66 10.21 1.42 -0.85
N ASP A 67 11.00 2.26 -1.52
CA ASP A 67 11.79 1.84 -2.67
C ASP A 67 12.93 0.90 -2.24
N ALA A 68 13.56 1.17 -1.09
CA ALA A 68 14.53 0.29 -0.46
C ALA A 68 13.93 -1.07 -0.09
N LEU A 69 12.71 -1.10 0.47
CA LEU A 69 12.00 -2.34 0.76
C LEU A 69 11.74 -3.18 -0.49
N LEU A 70 11.29 -2.56 -1.58
CA LEU A 70 11.07 -3.23 -2.86
C LEU A 70 12.36 -3.79 -3.46
N ARG A 71 13.47 -3.05 -3.37
CA ARG A 71 14.80 -3.54 -3.80
C ARG A 71 15.27 -4.72 -2.97
N LEU A 72 15.08 -4.69 -1.65
CA LEU A 72 15.41 -5.82 -0.77
C LEU A 72 14.57 -7.04 -1.10
N ALA A 73 13.27 -6.87 -1.36
CA ALA A 73 12.37 -7.95 -1.75
C ALA A 73 12.72 -8.56 -3.11
N ALA A 74 13.23 -7.75 -4.05
CA ALA A 74 13.70 -8.20 -5.36
C ALA A 74 15.00 -9.02 -5.28
N ILE A 75 15.90 -8.67 -4.35
CA ILE A 75 17.17 -9.39 -4.13
C ILE A 75 16.96 -10.67 -3.31
N GLY A 76 15.99 -10.66 -2.38
CA GLY A 76 15.78 -11.73 -1.40
C GLY A 76 16.83 -11.71 -0.27
N PRO A 77 16.68 -12.55 0.76
CA PRO A 77 15.65 -13.57 0.97
C PRO A 77 14.40 -13.03 1.71
N VAL A 78 14.24 -11.72 1.82
CA VAL A 78 13.09 -11.09 2.51
C VAL A 78 11.96 -10.75 1.53
N SER A 79 10.75 -10.60 2.07
CA SER A 79 9.56 -10.10 1.39
C SER A 79 9.10 -8.81 2.06
N THR A 80 8.22 -8.02 1.43
CA THR A 80 7.73 -6.77 2.03
C THR A 80 6.24 -6.55 1.77
N ILE A 81 5.58 -5.78 2.63
CA ILE A 81 4.18 -5.38 2.47
C ILE A 81 4.14 -3.89 2.12
N VAL A 82 3.61 -3.58 0.94
CA VAL A 82 3.57 -2.20 0.40
C VAL A 82 2.24 -1.94 -0.32
N GLY A 83 2.01 -0.69 -0.72
CA GLY A 83 0.88 -0.35 -1.58
C GLY A 83 1.00 -1.03 -2.95
N GLU A 84 -0.12 -1.56 -3.45
CA GLU A 84 -0.18 -2.28 -4.71
C GLU A 84 0.35 -1.47 -5.90
N LEU A 85 0.12 -0.15 -5.92
CA LEU A 85 0.62 0.72 -6.97
C LEU A 85 2.14 0.75 -7.03
N ALA A 86 2.81 0.82 -5.87
CA ALA A 86 4.26 0.80 -5.80
C ALA A 86 4.81 -0.58 -6.21
N ALA A 87 4.20 -1.65 -5.69
CA ALA A 87 4.61 -3.03 -5.98
C ALA A 87 4.55 -3.35 -7.48
N ARG A 88 3.46 -2.98 -8.17
CA ARG A 88 3.27 -3.26 -9.60
C ARG A 88 4.24 -2.51 -10.51
N THR A 89 4.85 -1.43 -10.03
CA THR A 89 5.88 -0.69 -10.77
C THR A 89 7.31 -1.19 -10.51
N ALA A 90 7.50 -2.03 -9.49
CA ALA A 90 8.80 -2.58 -9.17
C ALA A 90 9.17 -3.74 -10.10
N SER A 91 10.44 -3.83 -10.46
CA SER A 91 10.99 -4.97 -11.21
C SER A 91 11.59 -6.01 -10.26
N GLY A 92 11.56 -7.28 -10.68
CA GLY A 92 12.20 -8.37 -9.94
C GLY A 92 11.42 -8.90 -8.73
N VAL A 93 10.17 -8.47 -8.54
CA VAL A 93 9.25 -9.03 -7.53
C VAL A 93 7.97 -9.53 -8.19
N GLY A 94 7.44 -10.63 -7.69
CA GLY A 94 6.02 -10.95 -7.84
C GLY A 94 5.20 -10.16 -6.83
N VAL A 95 3.89 -10.11 -7.04
CA VAL A 95 2.92 -9.48 -6.14
C VAL A 95 1.81 -10.47 -5.78
N ALA A 96 1.56 -10.67 -4.50
CA ALA A 96 0.43 -11.46 -3.99
C ALA A 96 -0.54 -10.56 -3.22
N GLN A 97 -1.83 -10.65 -3.53
CA GLN A 97 -2.88 -9.98 -2.78
C GLN A 97 -3.04 -10.64 -1.42
N ILE A 98 -3.09 -9.82 -0.37
CA ILE A 98 -3.33 -10.30 0.98
C ILE A 98 -4.83 -10.17 1.26
N ASN A 99 -5.46 -11.28 1.57
CA ASN A 99 -6.90 -11.38 1.83
C ASN A 99 -7.26 -10.87 3.23
N ASP A 100 -7.08 -9.57 3.46
CA ASP A 100 -7.53 -8.89 4.67
C ASP A 100 -8.16 -7.52 4.35
N ARG A 101 -9.33 -7.25 4.94
CA ARG A 101 -10.02 -5.96 4.76
C ARG A 101 -9.34 -4.82 5.50
N GLY A 102 -8.59 -5.12 6.57
CA GLY A 102 -7.78 -4.16 7.31
C GLY A 102 -6.56 -3.65 6.52
N LEU A 103 -6.17 -4.33 5.44
CA LEU A 103 -5.10 -3.95 4.52
C LEU A 103 -5.59 -3.20 3.27
N VAL A 104 -6.79 -2.61 3.33
CA VAL A 104 -7.29 -1.68 2.32
C VAL A 104 -7.24 -0.25 2.87
N ARG A 105 -6.82 0.72 2.06
CA ARG A 105 -6.75 2.12 2.45
C ARG A 105 -7.34 3.04 1.39
N SER A 106 -7.93 4.14 1.84
CA SER A 106 -8.52 5.15 0.98
C SER A 106 -7.52 6.28 0.70
N ALA A 107 -7.24 6.55 -0.58
CA ALA A 107 -6.57 7.78 -1.00
C ALA A 107 -7.61 8.89 -1.13
N ALA A 108 -7.37 10.05 -0.51
CA ALA A 108 -8.32 11.16 -0.54
C ALA A 108 -7.64 12.49 -0.83
N PHE A 109 -8.31 13.33 -1.62
CA PHE A 109 -7.94 14.71 -1.84
C PHE A 109 -8.54 15.57 -0.72
N ARG A 110 -7.70 16.30 0.03
CA ARG A 110 -8.12 17.01 1.25
C ARG A 110 -7.82 18.51 1.16
N TRP A 111 -8.71 19.33 1.69
CA TRP A 111 -8.53 20.78 1.79
C TRP A 111 -9.10 21.35 3.09
N ARG A 112 -8.75 22.61 3.38
CA ARG A 112 -9.20 23.30 4.59
C ARG A 112 -10.71 23.53 4.53
N LYS A 113 -11.41 23.16 5.61
CA LYS A 113 -12.86 23.33 5.73
C LYS A 113 -13.25 24.80 5.50
N GLY A 114 -14.31 25.01 4.72
CA GLY A 114 -14.84 26.35 4.43
C GLY A 114 -13.95 27.21 3.53
N ARG A 115 -13.03 26.61 2.76
CA ARG A 115 -12.34 27.28 1.65
C ARG A 115 -12.85 26.68 0.35
N MET A 116 -13.38 27.51 -0.56
CA MET A 116 -13.68 27.07 -1.92
C MET A 116 -12.39 26.73 -2.67
N LEU A 117 -12.47 25.67 -3.49
CA LEU A 117 -11.43 25.37 -4.48
C LEU A 117 -11.44 26.52 -5.50
N LYS A 118 -10.36 27.31 -5.54
CA LYS A 118 -10.15 28.32 -6.58
C LYS A 118 -9.98 27.63 -7.95
N GLY A 119 -10.09 28.38 -9.05
CA GLY A 119 -9.96 27.85 -10.41
C GLY A 119 -8.78 26.90 -10.61
N ALA A 120 -7.58 27.27 -10.15
CA ALA A 120 -6.39 26.40 -10.25
C ALA A 120 -6.50 25.08 -9.45
N MET A 121 -7.18 25.10 -8.30
CA MET A 121 -7.40 23.89 -7.50
C MET A 121 -8.46 22.98 -8.10
N GLY A 122 -9.47 23.56 -8.77
CA GLY A 122 -10.45 22.82 -9.57
C GLY A 122 -9.77 22.11 -10.75
N GLU A 123 -9.00 22.86 -11.55
CA GLU A 123 -8.23 22.32 -12.67
C GLU A 123 -7.24 21.24 -12.24
N PHE A 124 -6.53 21.43 -11.11
CA PHE A 124 -5.67 20.39 -10.55
C PHE A 124 -6.45 19.13 -10.20
N PHE A 125 -7.61 19.27 -9.55
CA PHE A 125 -8.45 18.14 -9.18
C PHE A 125 -8.93 17.38 -10.41
N ASP A 126 -9.42 18.08 -11.43
CA ASP A 126 -9.93 17.45 -12.66
C ASP A 126 -8.83 16.69 -13.41
N ARG A 127 -7.63 17.27 -13.51
CA ARG A 127 -6.44 16.60 -14.08
C ARG A 127 -6.04 15.36 -13.28
N LEU A 128 -6.05 15.46 -11.95
CA LEU A 128 -5.73 14.34 -11.07
C LEU A 128 -6.73 13.19 -11.25
N ILE A 129 -8.04 13.48 -11.33
CA ILE A 129 -9.06 12.45 -11.58
C ILE A 129 -8.89 11.80 -12.96
N SER A 130 -8.58 12.59 -13.99
CA SER A 130 -8.30 12.06 -15.33
C SER A 130 -7.11 11.10 -15.32
N GLU A 131 -6.03 11.43 -14.61
CA GLU A 131 -4.84 10.58 -14.51
C GLU A 131 -5.08 9.31 -13.68
N ILE A 132 -5.86 9.39 -12.61
CA ILE A 132 -6.25 8.20 -11.82
C ILE A 132 -7.03 7.22 -12.71
N ARG A 133 -8.01 7.74 -13.47
CA ARG A 133 -8.82 6.93 -14.39
C ARG A 133 -7.98 6.34 -15.52
N SER A 134 -7.02 7.08 -16.09
CA SER A 134 -6.16 6.58 -17.17
C SER A 134 -5.26 5.41 -16.75
N ARG A 135 -4.93 5.32 -15.45
CA ARG A 135 -4.16 4.22 -14.85
C ARG A 135 -5.00 3.01 -14.44
N GLY A 136 -6.29 2.99 -14.78
CA GLY A 136 -7.19 1.88 -14.44
C GLY A 136 -7.60 1.82 -12.97
N LEU A 137 -7.29 2.84 -12.17
CA LEU A 137 -7.79 2.94 -10.81
C LEU A 137 -9.24 3.41 -10.82
N THR A 138 -10.11 2.74 -10.06
CA THR A 138 -11.51 3.13 -9.94
C THR A 138 -11.61 4.40 -9.10
N ALA A 139 -11.72 5.54 -9.79
CA ALA A 139 -11.98 6.82 -9.16
C ALA A 139 -13.38 6.83 -8.52
N GLN A 140 -13.49 7.18 -7.24
CA GLN A 140 -14.78 7.24 -6.52
C GLN A 140 -15.40 8.66 -6.57
N VAL A 141 -15.26 9.33 -7.72
CA VAL A 141 -15.67 10.73 -7.95
C VAL A 141 -16.77 10.84 -8.98
#